data_AF-A0A5E4VW20-F1
#
_entry.id   AF-A0A5E4VW20-F1
#
_cell.length_a   1.000
_cell.length_b   1.000
_cell.length_c   1.000
_cell.angle_alpha   90.00
_cell.angle_beta   90.00
_cell.angle_gamma   90.00
#
_symmetry.space_group_name_H-M   'P 1'
#
loop_
_entity.id
_entity.type
_entity.pdbx_description
1 polymer ?
#
loop_
_entity_poly.entity_id
_entity_poly.type
_entity_poly.pdbx_seq_one_letter_code
_entity_poly.pdbx_strand_id
1 'polypeptide(L)'
;MGDTEHFFPLHQIRFRSHRHGAESRALCREIALRWTLPRRSDGSFDWRALPPAAPAGAVFTAHLQRGVVSVLRGIDTGLWLMRRDSFDRKIDGRIWRHEVFVGDDGSGDVIGVRVSVAPGRNMVVPMRRSSVISSLVRNCALLDDKTQVQTKPRMVTKLDVAPVLDLLASPTRTLPVLLFNRFIQDSMHLDAQRVADKLAGFAHVLVVMPDTAATVRQYLAKEMGVQLSAVTICWPVSAADHGAVHAKWDLIQVKDPAFWHFLEAGVIRASVGTMATWLGSLVAGPRD
;
A
#
# COMPACT_ATOMS: atom_id res chain seq x y z
N MET A 1 -32.31 -15.29 -6.78
CA MET A 1 -31.27 -16.06 -6.06
C MET A 1 -29.96 -15.67 -6.66
N GLY A 2 -29.20 -14.84 -5.95
CA GLY A 2 -28.10 -14.06 -6.51
C GLY A 2 -26.90 -14.92 -6.85
N ASP A 3 -26.37 -14.71 -8.05
CA ASP A 3 -24.96 -15.00 -8.33
C ASP A 3 -24.16 -14.45 -7.16
N THR A 4 -23.49 -15.33 -6.43
CA THR A 4 -22.38 -14.93 -5.58
C THR A 4 -21.44 -14.09 -6.44
N GLU A 5 -21.44 -12.77 -6.22
CA GLU A 5 -20.53 -11.86 -6.94
C GLU A 5 -19.11 -12.32 -6.63
N HIS A 6 -18.47 -12.98 -7.59
CA HIS A 6 -17.11 -13.46 -7.43
C HIS A 6 -16.18 -12.23 -7.50
N PHE A 7 -15.72 -11.78 -6.35
CA PHE A 7 -14.74 -10.70 -6.25
C PHE A 7 -13.33 -11.24 -6.39
N PHE A 8 -12.61 -10.78 -7.40
CA PHE A 8 -11.21 -11.11 -7.61
C PHE A 8 -10.33 -10.13 -6.82
N PRO A 9 -9.44 -10.60 -5.93
CA PRO A 9 -8.51 -9.71 -5.23
C PRO A 9 -7.51 -9.11 -6.21
N LEU A 10 -7.25 -7.81 -6.07
CA LEU A 10 -6.32 -7.08 -6.94
C LEU A 10 -5.04 -6.68 -6.23
N HIS A 11 -5.14 -6.28 -4.96
CA HIS A 11 -4.01 -5.99 -4.09
C HIS A 11 -4.47 -5.80 -2.64
N GLN A 12 -3.54 -5.94 -1.71
CA GLN A 12 -3.76 -5.60 -0.31
C GLN A 12 -2.48 -5.06 0.33
N ILE A 13 -2.65 -4.19 1.32
CA ILE A 13 -1.57 -3.70 2.17
C ILE A 13 -1.95 -3.93 3.62
N ARG A 14 -0.93 -4.10 4.47
CA ARG A 14 -1.06 -4.17 5.93
C ARG A 14 0.17 -3.50 6.53
N PHE A 15 -0.05 -2.53 7.39
CA PHE A 15 1.03 -1.81 8.08
C PHE A 15 0.72 -1.67 9.56
N ARG A 16 1.79 -1.50 10.34
CA ARG A 16 1.69 -1.02 11.71
C ARG A 16 1.70 0.50 11.71
N SER A 17 0.98 1.12 12.63
CA SER A 17 1.18 2.53 12.95
C SER A 17 2.44 2.68 13.77
N HIS A 18 3.19 3.76 13.55
CA HIS A 18 4.28 4.14 14.44
C HIS A 18 3.80 4.55 15.85
N ARG A 19 2.54 5.00 15.95
CA ARG A 19 1.90 5.35 17.22
C ARG A 19 0.91 4.27 17.61
N HIS A 20 1.00 3.78 18.84
CA HIS A 20 0.04 2.86 19.42
C HIS A 20 -0.92 3.64 20.33
N GLY A 21 -2.20 3.70 19.98
CA GLY A 21 -3.20 4.35 20.80
C GLY A 21 -4.52 4.64 20.09
N ALA A 22 -5.55 4.88 20.90
CA ALA A 22 -6.92 5.13 20.42
C ALA A 22 -7.00 6.30 19.41
N GLU A 23 -6.19 7.35 19.59
CA GLU A 23 -6.12 8.49 18.68
C GLU A 23 -5.57 8.11 17.30
N SER A 24 -4.53 7.27 17.24
CA SER A 24 -3.97 6.81 15.97
C SER A 24 -5.00 5.97 15.21
N ARG A 25 -5.68 5.05 15.91
CA ARG A 25 -6.78 4.27 15.32
C ARG A 25 -7.93 5.16 14.87
N ALA A 26 -8.30 6.18 15.65
CA ALA A 26 -9.36 7.13 15.29
C ALA A 26 -9.03 7.92 14.02
N LEU A 27 -7.82 8.46 13.93
CA LEU A 27 -7.34 9.17 12.73
C LEU A 27 -7.38 8.28 11.48
N CYS A 28 -6.90 7.04 11.60
CA CYS A 28 -6.95 6.05 10.52
C CYS A 28 -8.37 5.79 10.02
N ARG A 29 -9.33 5.56 10.93
CA ARG A 29 -10.76 5.38 10.58
C ARG A 29 -11.33 6.63 9.93
N GLU A 30 -11.02 7.80 10.47
CA GLU A 30 -11.49 9.07 9.94
C GLU A 30 -11.01 9.28 8.50
N ILE A 31 -9.73 9.02 8.20
CA ILE A 31 -9.18 9.11 6.84
C ILE A 31 -9.90 8.14 5.89
N ALA A 32 -10.18 6.92 6.34
CA ALA A 32 -10.92 5.93 5.55
C ALA A 32 -12.35 6.41 5.23
N LEU A 33 -13.05 6.99 6.20
CA LEU A 33 -14.40 7.55 6.01
C LEU A 33 -14.38 8.81 5.14
N ARG A 34 -13.44 9.75 5.35
CA ARG A 34 -13.26 10.93 4.50
C ARG A 34 -13.07 10.55 3.03
N TRP A 35 -12.34 9.47 2.76
CA TRP A 35 -12.12 8.96 1.41
C TRP A 35 -13.42 8.48 0.71
N THR A 36 -14.47 8.11 1.46
CA THR A 36 -15.76 7.75 0.87
C THR A 36 -16.61 8.96 0.49
N LEU A 37 -16.30 10.14 1.07
CA LEU A 37 -17.06 11.36 0.91
C LEU A 37 -16.58 12.21 -0.27
N PRO A 38 -17.47 12.96 -0.94
CA PRO A 38 -17.05 13.97 -1.89
C PRO A 38 -16.32 15.11 -1.16
N ARG A 39 -15.20 15.55 -1.73
CA ARG A 39 -14.47 16.74 -1.26
C ARG A 39 -15.11 17.99 -1.87
N ARG A 40 -15.41 18.98 -1.03
CA ARG A 40 -15.96 20.28 -1.43
C ARG A 40 -14.86 21.21 -1.97
N SER A 41 -15.26 22.32 -2.58
CA SER A 41 -14.34 23.33 -3.14
C SER A 41 -13.43 23.98 -2.09
N ASP A 42 -13.91 24.13 -0.86
CA ASP A 42 -13.16 24.61 0.30
C ASP A 42 -12.21 23.54 0.90
N GLY A 43 -12.19 22.34 0.33
CA GLY A 43 -11.39 21.22 0.79
C GLY A 43 -12.01 20.39 1.92
N SER A 44 -13.17 20.78 2.45
CA SER A 44 -13.92 20.07 3.50
C SER A 44 -14.70 18.86 2.95
N PHE A 45 -15.26 18.06 3.86
CA PHE A 45 -16.06 16.87 3.54
C PHE A 45 -17.48 17.00 4.11
N ASP A 46 -18.47 16.49 3.38
CA ASP A 46 -19.86 16.46 3.86
C ASP A 46 -20.13 15.25 4.74
N TRP A 47 -19.83 15.37 6.03
CA TRP A 47 -20.07 14.30 7.00
C TRP A 47 -21.54 13.95 7.20
N ARG A 48 -22.49 14.81 6.81
CA ARG A 48 -23.94 14.54 6.94
C ARG A 48 -24.41 13.39 6.04
N ALA A 49 -23.61 13.04 5.02
CA ALA A 49 -23.88 11.89 4.16
C ALA A 49 -23.63 10.54 4.86
N LEU A 50 -22.99 10.54 6.04
CA LEU A 50 -22.79 9.35 6.87
C LEU A 50 -23.68 9.42 8.12
N PRO A 51 -24.14 8.27 8.64
CA PRO A 51 -24.93 8.24 9.87
C PRO A 51 -24.08 8.61 11.09
N PRO A 52 -24.69 9.04 12.20
CA PRO A 52 -23.98 9.35 13.45
C PRO A 52 -23.13 8.18 13.99
N ALA A 53 -23.47 6.93 13.64
CA ALA A 53 -22.69 5.73 13.93
C ALA A 53 -21.28 5.74 13.31
N ALA A 54 -21.08 6.46 12.19
CA ALA A 54 -19.80 6.49 11.48
C ALA A 54 -18.65 7.13 12.28
N PRO A 55 -18.76 8.38 12.77
CA PRO A 55 -17.72 8.96 13.62
C PRO A 55 -17.56 8.23 14.96
N ALA A 56 -18.63 7.59 15.46
CA ALA A 56 -18.57 6.74 16.65
C ALA A 56 -17.80 5.42 16.43
N GLY A 57 -17.51 5.05 15.17
CA GLY A 57 -16.84 3.79 14.84
C GLY A 57 -17.75 2.57 15.02
N ALA A 58 -19.07 2.75 15.03
CA ALA A 58 -20.05 1.67 15.14
C ALA A 58 -20.43 1.10 13.77
N VAL A 59 -21.10 -0.06 13.78
CA VAL A 59 -21.62 -0.73 12.58
C VAL A 59 -22.69 0.15 11.92
N PHE A 60 -22.62 0.28 10.60
CA PHE A 60 -23.64 0.98 9.81
C PHE A 60 -23.60 0.56 8.34
N THR A 61 -24.64 0.93 7.60
CA THR A 61 -24.65 0.93 6.12
C THR A 61 -25.24 2.24 5.62
N ALA A 62 -24.60 2.85 4.63
CA ALA A 62 -25.01 4.09 4.00
C ALA A 62 -24.96 3.96 2.47
N HIS A 63 -26.03 4.38 1.81
CA HIS A 63 -26.10 4.46 0.35
C HIS A 63 -25.67 5.85 -0.10
N LEU A 64 -24.52 5.93 -0.77
CA LEU A 64 -23.98 7.16 -1.32
C LEU A 64 -24.20 7.20 -2.83
N GLN A 65 -24.09 8.38 -3.45
CA GLN A 65 -24.21 8.53 -4.91
C GLN A 65 -23.25 7.63 -5.71
N ARG A 66 -22.14 7.20 -5.12
CA ARG A 66 -21.09 6.40 -5.78
C ARG A 66 -21.03 4.95 -5.30
N GLY A 67 -22.09 4.46 -4.64
CA GLY A 67 -22.19 3.09 -4.17
C GLY A 67 -22.51 2.99 -2.68
N VAL A 68 -22.16 1.88 -2.06
CA VAL A 68 -22.52 1.57 -0.67
C VAL A 68 -21.28 1.59 0.21
N VAL A 69 -21.39 2.19 1.39
CA VAL A 69 -20.37 2.13 2.44
C VAL A 69 -20.98 1.45 3.64
N SER A 70 -20.30 0.45 4.17
CA SER A 70 -20.70 -0.26 5.38
C SER A 70 -19.52 -0.40 6.33
N VAL A 71 -19.76 -0.21 7.62
CA VAL A 71 -18.87 -0.72 8.67
C VAL A 71 -19.44 -2.03 9.13
N LEU A 72 -18.74 -3.12 8.87
CA LEU A 72 -19.16 -4.50 9.14
C LEU A 72 -18.83 -4.96 10.56
N ARG A 73 -17.81 -4.35 11.17
CA ARG A 73 -17.40 -4.56 12.57
C ARG A 73 -17.05 -3.22 13.20
N GLY A 74 -17.58 -2.99 14.41
CA GLY A 74 -17.35 -1.78 15.18
C GLY A 74 -16.06 -1.83 15.99
N ILE A 75 -15.69 -0.69 16.58
CA ILE A 75 -14.52 -0.59 17.45
C ILE A 75 -14.60 -1.45 18.71
N ASP A 76 -15.81 -1.80 19.13
CA ASP A 76 -16.14 -2.65 20.28
C ASP A 76 -15.65 -4.10 20.09
N THR A 77 -15.48 -4.56 18.85
CA THR A 77 -14.95 -5.90 18.58
C THR A 77 -13.41 -5.95 18.54
N GLY A 78 -12.72 -4.88 18.92
CA GLY A 78 -11.26 -4.74 18.76
C GLY A 78 -10.77 -4.61 17.30
N LEU A 79 -11.70 -4.63 16.35
CA LEU A 79 -11.45 -4.58 14.91
C LEU A 79 -12.53 -3.74 14.24
N TRP A 80 -12.15 -2.56 13.76
CA TRP A 80 -13.01 -1.79 12.89
C TRP A 80 -12.81 -2.22 11.44
N LEU A 81 -13.86 -2.69 10.76
CA LEU A 81 -13.79 -3.13 9.36
C LEU A 81 -14.83 -2.39 8.53
N MET A 82 -14.36 -1.56 7.60
CA MET A 82 -15.18 -0.87 6.61
C MET A 82 -15.08 -1.55 5.26
N ARG A 83 -16.21 -1.61 4.55
CA ARG A 83 -16.34 -1.99 3.15
C ARG A 83 -16.97 -0.83 2.37
N ARG A 84 -16.45 -0.58 1.19
CA ARG A 84 -17.07 0.28 0.18
C ARG A 84 -17.14 -0.44 -1.14
N ASP A 85 -18.36 -0.57 -1.64
CA ASP A 85 -18.64 -1.09 -2.98
C ASP A 85 -19.03 0.08 -3.87
N SER A 86 -18.42 0.19 -5.05
CA SER A 86 -18.66 1.29 -5.99
C SER A 86 -18.74 0.80 -7.43
N PHE A 87 -19.73 1.28 -8.17
CA PHE A 87 -19.90 0.93 -9.57
C PHE A 87 -18.84 1.60 -10.45
N ASP A 88 -18.28 0.87 -11.41
CA ASP A 88 -17.42 1.46 -12.44
C ASP A 88 -18.28 2.28 -13.41
N ARG A 89 -17.97 3.57 -13.54
CA ARG A 89 -18.68 4.47 -14.45
C ARG A 89 -18.47 4.15 -15.92
N LYS A 90 -17.42 3.39 -16.27
CA LYS A 90 -17.04 3.10 -17.65
C LYS A 90 -17.46 1.70 -18.09
N ILE A 91 -17.74 0.79 -17.16
CA ILE A 91 -17.97 -0.62 -17.46
C ILE A 91 -19.17 -1.10 -16.67
N ASP A 92 -20.26 -1.36 -17.39
CA ASP A 92 -21.51 -1.83 -16.82
C ASP A 92 -21.35 -3.16 -16.07
N GLY A 93 -22.03 -3.26 -14.92
CA GLY A 93 -21.96 -4.39 -14.01
C GLY A 93 -20.63 -4.56 -13.26
N ARG A 94 -19.61 -3.73 -13.48
CA ARG A 94 -18.34 -3.82 -12.74
C ARG A 94 -18.46 -3.13 -11.38
N ILE A 95 -18.10 -3.85 -10.32
CA ILE A 95 -18.14 -3.34 -8.95
C ILE A 95 -16.72 -3.40 -8.35
N TRP A 96 -16.25 -2.27 -7.87
CA TRP A 96 -15.01 -2.14 -7.12
C TRP A 96 -15.31 -2.21 -5.63
N ARG A 97 -14.75 -3.19 -4.95
CA ARG A 97 -14.80 -3.34 -3.50
C ARG A 97 -13.49 -2.91 -2.88
N HIS A 98 -13.59 -2.03 -1.90
CA HIS A 98 -12.50 -1.59 -1.07
C HIS A 98 -12.82 -1.93 0.38
N GLU A 99 -11.93 -2.64 1.02
CA GLU A 99 -12.06 -2.98 2.43
C GLU A 99 -10.90 -2.32 3.17
N VAL A 100 -11.21 -1.70 4.31
CA VAL A 100 -10.23 -1.06 5.18
C VAL A 100 -10.47 -1.57 6.58
N PHE A 101 -9.43 -2.08 7.24
CA PHE A 101 -9.51 -2.42 8.64
C PHE A 101 -8.57 -1.56 9.47
N VAL A 102 -8.95 -1.31 10.72
CA VAL A 102 -8.12 -0.72 11.77
C VAL A 102 -8.33 -1.56 13.03
N GLY A 103 -7.25 -2.05 13.61
CA GLY A 103 -7.30 -2.88 14.82
C GLY A 103 -6.04 -2.75 15.65
N ASP A 104 -6.01 -3.50 16.74
CA ASP A 104 -4.85 -3.68 17.61
C ASP A 104 -4.47 -5.16 17.59
N ASP A 105 -3.25 -5.48 17.14
CA ASP A 105 -2.78 -6.88 17.08
C ASP A 105 -2.09 -7.35 18.36
N GLY A 106 -2.16 -6.53 19.42
CA GLY A 106 -1.49 -6.75 20.71
C GLY A 106 -0.05 -6.21 20.76
N SER A 107 0.58 -6.03 19.60
CA SER A 107 1.93 -5.44 19.49
C SER A 107 1.91 -4.00 18.97
N GLY A 108 0.76 -3.56 18.46
CA GLY A 108 0.53 -2.20 18.02
C GLY A 108 -0.72 -2.06 17.15
N ASP A 109 -1.00 -0.82 16.79
CA ASP A 109 -2.09 -0.52 15.87
C ASP A 109 -1.75 -1.00 14.47
N VAL A 110 -2.68 -1.72 13.86
CA VAL A 110 -2.55 -2.24 12.52
C VAL A 110 -3.66 -1.71 11.63
N ILE A 111 -3.27 -1.36 10.42
CA ILE A 111 -4.17 -0.90 9.37
C ILE A 111 -3.94 -1.70 8.11
N GLY A 112 -5.03 -2.10 7.47
CA GLY A 112 -4.97 -2.74 6.17
C GLY A 112 -5.96 -2.13 5.20
N VAL A 113 -5.60 -2.19 3.92
CA VAL A 113 -6.48 -1.88 2.80
C VAL A 113 -6.43 -3.04 1.83
N ARG A 114 -7.59 -3.50 1.38
CA ARG A 114 -7.73 -4.55 0.36
C ARG A 114 -8.65 -4.06 -0.74
N VAL A 115 -8.29 -4.35 -1.97
CA VAL A 115 -9.09 -3.99 -3.14
C VAL A 115 -9.39 -5.24 -3.94
N SER A 116 -10.65 -5.42 -4.29
CA SER A 116 -11.14 -6.49 -5.13
C SER A 116 -12.17 -5.98 -6.12
N VAL A 117 -12.46 -6.77 -7.15
CA VAL A 117 -13.34 -6.37 -8.25
C VAL A 117 -14.27 -7.51 -8.64
N ALA A 118 -15.54 -7.21 -8.86
CA ALA A 118 -16.42 -8.03 -9.66
C ALA A 118 -16.35 -7.47 -11.10
N PRO A 119 -15.84 -8.23 -12.09
CA PRO A 119 -15.40 -7.69 -13.39
C PRO A 119 -16.54 -7.14 -14.26
N GLY A 120 -17.78 -7.58 -14.03
CA GLY A 120 -18.93 -7.27 -14.88
C GLY A 120 -18.82 -7.97 -16.24
N ARG A 121 -19.29 -7.30 -17.30
CA ARG A 121 -19.26 -7.86 -18.68
C ARG A 121 -17.86 -7.96 -19.29
N ASN A 122 -16.86 -7.28 -18.72
CA ASN A 122 -15.49 -7.27 -19.22
C ASN A 122 -14.54 -7.88 -18.18
N MET A 123 -13.89 -8.98 -18.52
CA MET A 123 -12.95 -9.69 -17.65
C MET A 123 -11.60 -8.99 -17.49
N VAL A 124 -11.26 -8.04 -18.36
CA VAL A 124 -10.00 -7.29 -18.27
C VAL A 124 -10.15 -6.19 -17.22
N VAL A 125 -9.49 -6.37 -16.08
CA VAL A 125 -9.47 -5.38 -15.01
C VAL A 125 -8.13 -4.64 -14.98
N PRO A 126 -8.12 -3.31 -15.14
CA PRO A 126 -6.89 -2.55 -15.03
C PRO A 126 -6.40 -2.56 -13.59
N MET A 127 -5.08 -2.58 -13.40
CA MET A 127 -4.53 -2.35 -12.08
C MET A 127 -4.86 -0.91 -11.65
N ARG A 128 -5.48 -0.75 -10.49
CA ARG A 128 -5.82 0.55 -9.92
C ARG A 128 -5.46 0.57 -8.46
N ARG A 129 -4.47 1.37 -8.08
CA ARG A 129 -4.21 1.67 -6.67
C ARG A 129 -5.38 2.46 -6.08
N SER A 130 -5.82 2.09 -4.88
CA SER A 130 -6.77 2.92 -4.14
C SER A 130 -6.10 4.17 -3.55
N SER A 131 -6.71 5.35 -3.79
CA SER A 131 -6.22 6.62 -3.22
C SER A 131 -6.34 6.71 -1.69
N VAL A 132 -7.08 5.81 -1.05
CA VAL A 132 -7.11 5.71 0.42
C VAL A 132 -5.75 5.31 0.96
N ILE A 133 -5.00 4.46 0.25
CA ILE A 133 -3.67 3.99 0.65
C ILE A 133 -2.71 5.17 0.76
N SER A 134 -2.65 6.03 -0.27
CA SER A 134 -1.80 7.23 -0.25
C SER A 134 -2.19 8.18 0.87
N SER A 135 -3.50 8.29 1.15
CA SER A 135 -4.02 9.17 2.20
C SER A 135 -3.61 8.65 3.58
N LEU A 136 -3.66 7.34 3.80
CA LEU A 136 -3.20 6.71 5.04
C LEU A 136 -1.69 6.83 5.20
N VAL A 137 -0.90 6.51 4.17
CA VAL A 137 0.57 6.64 4.22
C VAL A 137 1.00 8.08 4.54
N ARG A 138 0.34 9.09 3.97
CA ARG A 138 0.67 10.50 4.23
C ARG A 138 0.37 10.98 5.65
N ASN A 139 -0.64 10.41 6.31
CA ASN A 139 -1.20 10.98 7.53
C ASN A 139 -1.00 10.09 8.78
N CYS A 140 -0.74 8.79 8.62
CA CYS A 140 -0.78 7.83 9.73
C CYS A 140 0.59 7.30 10.17
N ALA A 141 1.70 7.85 9.70
CA ALA A 141 3.06 7.41 10.04
C ALA A 141 3.21 5.88 10.04
N LEU A 142 2.85 5.24 8.92
CA LEU A 142 2.81 3.79 8.80
C LEU A 142 4.22 3.21 8.71
N LEU A 143 4.41 2.03 9.29
CA LEU A 143 5.65 1.28 9.32
C LEU A 143 5.52 -0.03 8.54
N ASP A 144 6.59 -0.32 7.81
CA ASP A 144 6.92 -1.65 7.29
C ASP A 144 8.15 -2.14 8.07
N ASP A 145 7.95 -3.13 8.93
CA ASP A 145 8.85 -3.48 10.02
C ASP A 145 9.20 -2.25 10.89
N LYS A 146 10.45 -1.76 10.85
CA LYS A 146 10.93 -0.58 11.59
C LYS A 146 11.04 0.67 10.72
N THR A 147 10.73 0.56 9.42
CA THR A 147 10.93 1.63 8.46
C THR A 147 9.61 2.30 8.10
N GLN A 148 9.59 3.63 8.19
CA GLN A 148 8.42 4.40 7.81
C GLN A 148 8.15 4.29 6.30
N VAL A 149 6.91 3.96 5.95
CA VAL A 149 6.42 4.00 4.57
C VAL A 149 6.18 5.46 4.18
N GLN A 150 6.75 5.89 3.05
CA GLN A 150 6.72 7.28 2.61
C GLN A 150 6.10 7.44 1.22
N THR A 151 5.59 8.64 0.93
CA THR A 151 5.13 9.01 -0.42
C THR A 151 6.19 9.79 -1.22
N LYS A 152 7.35 9.99 -0.62
CA LYS A 152 8.50 10.67 -1.22
C LYS A 152 9.66 9.69 -1.27
N PRO A 153 10.52 9.78 -2.28
CA PRO A 153 11.72 8.99 -2.33
C PRO A 153 12.65 9.42 -1.19
N ARG A 154 13.27 8.46 -0.51
CA ARG A 154 14.28 8.74 0.50
C ARG A 154 15.65 8.82 -0.16
N MET A 155 16.34 9.93 0.05
CA MET A 155 17.74 10.08 -0.36
C MET A 155 18.62 9.23 0.57
N VAL A 156 19.51 8.43 0.01
CA VAL A 156 20.44 7.59 0.78
C VAL A 156 21.80 8.28 0.78
N THR A 157 22.10 8.97 1.88
CA THR A 157 23.40 9.58 2.16
C THR A 157 24.27 8.64 3.01
N LYS A 158 25.52 9.02 3.30
CA LYS A 158 26.41 8.19 4.15
C LYS A 158 25.80 7.83 5.50
N LEU A 159 25.01 8.74 6.09
CA LEU A 159 24.33 8.51 7.37
C LEU A 159 23.19 7.49 7.26
N ASP A 160 22.64 7.30 6.06
CA ASP A 160 21.51 6.40 5.80
C ASP A 160 21.94 4.98 5.43
N VAL A 161 23.24 4.73 5.17
CA VAL A 161 23.70 3.43 4.66
C VAL A 161 23.32 2.31 5.61
N ALA A 162 23.70 2.39 6.89
CA ALA A 162 23.36 1.34 7.86
C ALA A 162 21.84 1.09 7.97
N PRO A 163 20.98 2.12 8.17
CA PRO A 163 19.53 1.93 8.13
C PRO A 163 18.98 1.30 6.84
N VAL A 164 19.58 1.59 5.68
CA VAL A 164 19.17 0.98 4.40
C VAL A 164 19.57 -0.49 4.33
N LEU A 165 20.77 -0.84 4.80
CA LEU A 165 21.19 -2.25 4.85
C LEU A 165 20.31 -3.04 5.83
N ASP A 166 19.99 -2.46 7.00
CA ASP A 166 19.06 -3.06 7.96
C ASP A 166 17.67 -3.29 7.34
N LEU A 167 17.15 -2.32 6.58
CA LEU A 167 15.90 -2.47 5.84
C LEU A 167 15.96 -3.61 4.81
N LEU A 168 17.06 -3.70 4.05
CA LEU A 168 17.24 -4.75 3.04
C LEU A 168 17.36 -6.14 3.69
N ALA A 169 18.03 -6.24 4.83
CA ALA A 169 18.23 -7.45 5.61
C ALA A 169 17.01 -7.89 6.41
N SER A 170 16.05 -6.98 6.68
CA SER A 170 14.92 -7.26 7.56
C SER A 170 14.05 -8.41 7.03
N PRO A 171 13.92 -9.53 7.78
CA PRO A 171 13.10 -10.67 7.37
C PRO A 171 11.59 -10.39 7.55
N THR A 172 11.24 -9.38 8.35
CA THR A 172 9.87 -8.97 8.65
C THR A 172 9.37 -7.87 7.71
N ARG A 173 10.23 -7.36 6.83
CA ARG A 173 9.85 -6.44 5.76
C ARG A 173 8.83 -7.09 4.82
N THR A 174 7.80 -6.34 4.49
CA THR A 174 6.72 -6.76 3.59
C THR A 174 6.75 -6.05 2.25
N LEU A 175 7.43 -4.92 2.13
CA LEU A 175 7.51 -4.15 0.89
C LEU A 175 8.85 -4.37 0.15
N PRO A 176 8.83 -4.45 -1.20
CA PRO A 176 10.05 -4.34 -1.98
C PRO A 176 10.72 -2.97 -1.78
N VAL A 177 12.04 -2.95 -1.96
CA VAL A 177 12.84 -1.73 -1.99
C VAL A 177 13.27 -1.48 -3.42
N LEU A 178 12.91 -0.34 -3.98
CA LEU A 178 13.37 0.15 -5.28
C LEU A 178 14.52 1.13 -5.05
N LEU A 179 15.68 0.81 -5.60
CA LEU A 179 16.89 1.62 -5.54
C LEU A 179 17.09 2.32 -6.89
N PHE A 180 17.20 3.64 -6.85
CA PHE A 180 17.56 4.48 -7.98
C PHE A 180 19.02 4.91 -7.83
N ASN A 181 19.86 4.58 -8.80
CA ASN A 181 21.29 4.92 -8.73
C ASN A 181 21.56 6.29 -9.39
N ARG A 182 21.87 7.29 -8.57
CA ARG A 182 22.16 8.66 -9.05
C ARG A 182 23.57 8.83 -9.60
N PHE A 183 24.46 7.84 -9.47
CA PHE A 183 25.82 7.89 -10.03
C PHE A 183 25.83 8.05 -11.55
N ILE A 184 24.75 7.64 -12.22
CA ILE A 184 24.60 7.79 -13.65
C ILE A 184 24.17 9.24 -13.92
N GLN A 185 25.12 10.14 -14.20
CA GLN A 185 24.93 11.61 -14.24
C GLN A 185 23.80 12.09 -15.18
N ASP A 186 23.39 11.28 -16.15
CA ASP A 186 22.28 11.55 -17.09
C ASP A 186 20.90 11.06 -16.57
N SER A 187 20.84 10.64 -15.30
CA SER A 187 19.64 10.14 -14.61
C SER A 187 18.67 11.23 -14.15
N MET A 188 18.87 12.49 -14.56
CA MET A 188 17.93 13.60 -14.31
C MET A 188 16.50 13.33 -14.80
N HIS A 189 16.28 12.28 -15.61
CA HIS A 189 14.98 11.87 -16.13
C HIS A 189 14.29 10.73 -15.36
N LEU A 190 14.94 10.12 -14.35
CA LEU A 190 14.26 9.13 -13.51
C LEU A 190 13.46 9.87 -12.43
N ASP A 191 12.17 10.05 -12.69
CA ASP A 191 11.24 10.69 -11.78
C ASP A 191 10.90 9.76 -10.59
N ALA A 192 11.90 9.56 -9.72
CA ALA A 192 11.77 8.80 -8.49
C ALA A 192 10.64 9.35 -7.60
N GLN A 193 10.33 10.64 -7.71
CA GLN A 193 9.22 11.25 -7.00
C GLN A 193 7.87 10.76 -7.51
N ARG A 194 7.67 10.70 -8.82
CA ARG A 194 6.46 10.11 -9.43
C ARG A 194 6.35 8.62 -9.14
N VAL A 195 7.47 7.89 -9.15
CA VAL A 195 7.48 6.47 -8.80
C VAL A 195 7.10 6.26 -7.33
N ALA A 196 7.68 7.05 -6.41
CA ALA A 196 7.33 7.01 -4.99
C ALA A 196 5.86 7.35 -4.73
N ASP A 197 5.30 8.34 -5.42
CA ASP A 197 3.87 8.67 -5.27
C ASP A 197 2.97 7.54 -5.77
N LYS A 198 3.29 6.94 -6.93
CA LYS A 198 2.55 5.81 -7.50
C LYS A 198 2.64 4.56 -6.62
N LEU A 199 3.83 4.25 -6.12
CA LEU A 199 4.10 3.06 -5.30
C LEU A 199 3.95 3.29 -3.80
N ALA A 200 3.45 4.45 -3.36
CA ALA A 200 3.23 4.69 -1.94
C ALA A 200 2.30 3.63 -1.34
N GLY A 201 2.79 2.92 -0.31
CA GLY A 201 2.14 1.77 0.30
C GLY A 201 2.45 0.41 -0.36
N PHE A 202 3.27 0.37 -1.42
CA PHE A 202 3.62 -0.86 -2.14
C PHE A 202 5.13 -1.07 -2.29
N ALA A 203 5.94 -0.02 -2.12
CA ALA A 203 7.38 -0.14 -2.11
C ALA A 203 8.03 0.98 -1.30
N HIS A 204 9.23 0.72 -0.80
CA HIS A 204 10.17 1.76 -0.41
C HIS A 204 10.91 2.24 -1.65
N VAL A 205 10.92 3.54 -1.91
CA VAL A 205 11.67 4.14 -3.03
C VAL A 205 12.84 4.93 -2.48
N LEU A 206 14.05 4.50 -2.84
CA LEU A 206 15.31 5.03 -2.34
C LEU A 206 16.15 5.54 -3.49
N VAL A 207 16.80 6.69 -3.31
CA VAL A 207 17.73 7.28 -4.28
C VAL A 207 19.14 7.21 -3.70
N VAL A 208 19.95 6.30 -4.25
CA VAL A 208 21.33 6.04 -3.83
C VAL A 208 22.24 7.14 -4.35
N MET A 209 22.85 7.89 -3.42
CA MET A 209 23.77 8.96 -3.74
C MET A 209 25.16 8.42 -4.18
N PRO A 210 25.90 9.16 -5.03
CA PRO A 210 27.19 8.69 -5.56
C PRO A 210 28.19 8.23 -4.48
N ASP A 211 28.20 8.91 -3.34
CA ASP A 211 29.11 8.68 -2.22
C ASP A 211 28.76 7.45 -1.37
N THR A 212 27.59 6.84 -1.59
CA THR A 212 27.14 5.60 -0.93
C THR A 212 27.04 4.41 -1.87
N ALA A 213 27.07 4.65 -3.18
CA ALA A 213 26.79 3.64 -4.20
C ALA A 213 27.72 2.42 -4.13
N ALA A 214 28.99 2.60 -3.77
CA ALA A 214 29.95 1.50 -3.66
C ALA A 214 29.56 0.52 -2.55
N THR A 215 29.25 1.03 -1.35
CA THR A 215 28.85 0.22 -0.20
C THR A 215 27.54 -0.52 -0.45
N VAL A 216 26.53 0.19 -0.97
CA VAL A 216 25.23 -0.42 -1.32
C VAL A 216 25.42 -1.51 -2.38
N ARG A 217 26.21 -1.25 -3.44
CA ARG A 217 26.50 -2.22 -4.50
C ARG A 217 27.17 -3.48 -3.94
N GLN A 218 28.17 -3.33 -3.07
CA GLN A 218 28.87 -4.47 -2.46
C GLN A 218 27.91 -5.34 -1.65
N TYR A 219 27.05 -4.72 -0.85
CA TYR A 219 26.03 -5.44 -0.07
C TYR A 219 25.07 -6.21 -0.98
N LEU A 220 24.48 -5.54 -1.99
CA LEU A 220 23.52 -6.20 -2.89
C LEU A 220 24.15 -7.39 -3.63
N ALA A 221 25.38 -7.26 -4.09
CA ALA A 221 26.06 -8.34 -4.81
C ALA A 221 26.34 -9.53 -3.90
N LYS A 222 26.78 -9.28 -2.67
CA LYS A 222 27.19 -10.33 -1.71
C LYS A 222 25.99 -11.00 -1.04
N GLU A 223 25.05 -10.21 -0.53
CA GLU A 223 23.97 -10.70 0.34
C GLU A 223 22.68 -10.99 -0.45
N MET A 224 22.49 -10.36 -1.61
CA MET A 224 21.26 -10.50 -2.41
C MET A 224 21.50 -11.04 -3.82
N GLY A 225 22.77 -11.27 -4.22
CA GLY A 225 23.10 -11.76 -5.57
C GLY A 225 22.67 -10.82 -6.72
N VAL A 226 22.42 -9.53 -6.45
CA VAL A 226 21.97 -8.55 -7.45
C VAL A 226 22.92 -7.37 -7.53
N GLN A 227 23.13 -6.82 -8.73
CA GLN A 227 23.96 -5.63 -8.90
C GLN A 227 23.09 -4.35 -8.89
N LEU A 228 23.62 -3.28 -8.30
CA LEU A 228 23.03 -1.95 -8.40
C LEU A 228 23.16 -1.43 -9.84
N SER A 229 22.02 -1.17 -10.49
CA SER A 229 21.91 -0.58 -11.83
C SER A 229 21.17 0.77 -11.77
N ALA A 230 20.70 1.31 -12.90
CA ALA A 230 19.88 2.52 -12.94
C ALA A 230 18.66 2.40 -12.01
N VAL A 231 17.96 1.28 -12.10
CA VAL A 231 16.92 0.86 -11.16
C VAL A 231 17.17 -0.57 -10.74
N THR A 232 17.11 -0.86 -9.44
CA THR A 232 17.20 -2.21 -8.88
C THR A 232 16.04 -2.42 -7.92
N ILE A 233 15.36 -3.57 -8.02
CA ILE A 233 14.31 -3.99 -7.07
C ILE A 233 14.80 -5.14 -6.20
N CYS A 234 14.62 -4.96 -4.89
CA CYS A 234 14.94 -5.92 -3.85
C CYS A 234 13.66 -6.33 -3.15
N TRP A 235 13.08 -7.46 -3.56
CA TRP A 235 11.92 -8.07 -2.93
C TRP A 235 12.19 -8.46 -1.46
N PRO A 236 11.15 -8.48 -0.60
CA PRO A 236 11.25 -9.08 0.72
C PRO A 236 11.38 -10.61 0.62
N VAL A 237 11.89 -11.25 1.68
CA VAL A 237 12.07 -12.72 1.75
C VAL A 237 10.76 -13.44 1.45
N SER A 238 9.67 -13.00 2.05
CA SER A 238 8.35 -13.58 1.82
C SER A 238 7.93 -13.58 0.36
N ALA A 239 8.24 -12.56 -0.44
CA ALA A 239 7.93 -12.56 -1.87
C ALA A 239 8.91 -13.45 -2.65
N ALA A 240 10.18 -13.50 -2.25
CA ALA A 240 11.18 -14.37 -2.86
C ALA A 240 10.84 -15.86 -2.68
N ASP A 241 10.31 -16.24 -1.53
CA ASP A 241 9.81 -17.61 -1.26
C ASP A 241 8.66 -18.02 -2.20
N HIS A 242 7.95 -17.03 -2.77
CA HIS A 242 6.90 -17.24 -3.77
C HIS A 242 7.40 -17.01 -5.22
N GLY A 243 8.71 -17.03 -5.42
CA GLY A 243 9.34 -16.96 -6.74
C GLY A 243 9.63 -15.55 -7.25
N ALA A 244 9.48 -14.49 -6.44
CA ALA A 244 9.87 -13.14 -6.86
C ALA A 244 11.40 -13.01 -6.87
N VAL A 245 11.97 -12.66 -8.03
CA VAL A 245 13.43 -12.54 -8.19
C VAL A 245 13.86 -11.08 -8.13
N HIS A 246 14.94 -10.80 -7.37
CA HIS A 246 15.59 -9.49 -7.40
C HIS A 246 16.00 -9.15 -8.84
N ALA A 247 15.73 -7.93 -9.27
CA ALA A 247 15.94 -7.55 -10.67
C ALA A 247 16.60 -6.18 -10.77
N LYS A 248 17.27 -5.96 -11.89
CA LYS A 248 17.97 -4.70 -12.20
C LYS A 248 17.70 -4.33 -13.66
N TRP A 249 17.62 -3.04 -13.92
CA TRP A 249 17.42 -2.48 -15.25
C TRP A 249 18.41 -1.36 -15.51
N ASP A 250 18.94 -1.32 -16.72
CA ASP A 250 19.85 -0.26 -17.17
C ASP A 250 19.09 1.01 -17.60
N LEU A 251 19.82 2.05 -18.02
CA LEU A 251 19.21 3.29 -18.48
C LEU A 251 18.34 3.14 -19.74
N ILE A 252 18.65 2.19 -20.61
CA ILE A 252 17.94 2.00 -21.88
C ILE A 252 16.54 1.47 -21.57
N GLN A 253 16.46 0.46 -20.72
CA GLN A 253 15.20 -0.17 -20.32
C GLN A 253 14.28 0.79 -19.55
N VAL A 254 14.83 1.57 -18.61
CA VAL A 254 14.03 2.49 -17.76
C VAL A 254 13.54 3.73 -18.49
N LYS A 255 14.12 4.07 -19.65
CA LYS A 255 13.67 5.16 -20.52
C LYS A 255 12.40 4.81 -21.31
N ASP A 256 12.06 3.53 -21.42
CA ASP A 256 10.81 3.09 -22.04
C ASP A 256 9.60 3.46 -21.15
N PRO A 257 8.61 4.23 -21.63
CA PRO A 257 7.40 4.52 -20.87
C PRO A 257 6.63 3.27 -20.41
N ALA A 258 6.66 2.18 -21.19
CA ALA A 258 5.98 0.93 -20.86
C ALA A 258 6.63 0.22 -19.65
N PHE A 259 7.93 0.43 -19.42
CA PHE A 259 8.65 -0.13 -18.29
C PHE A 259 8.00 0.27 -16.96
N TRP A 260 7.63 1.54 -16.80
CA TRP A 260 7.04 2.02 -15.54
C TRP A 260 5.65 1.46 -15.29
N HIS A 261 4.86 1.27 -16.35
CA HIS A 261 3.56 0.61 -16.24
C HIS A 261 3.71 -0.87 -15.88
N PHE A 262 4.68 -1.55 -16.47
CA PHE A 262 5.01 -2.93 -16.14
C PHE A 262 5.46 -3.07 -14.67
N LEU A 263 6.42 -2.24 -14.24
CA LEU A 263 6.96 -2.26 -12.88
C LEU A 263 5.90 -1.95 -11.84
N GLU A 264 5.12 -0.88 -12.05
CA GLU A 264 4.01 -0.48 -11.16
C GLU A 264 3.01 -1.62 -11.00
N ALA A 265 2.56 -2.21 -12.11
CA ALA A 265 1.60 -3.29 -12.06
C ALA A 265 2.18 -4.57 -11.44
N GLY A 266 3.46 -4.89 -11.69
CA GLY A 266 4.15 -6.03 -11.08
C GLY A 266 4.25 -5.90 -9.56
N VAL A 267 4.71 -4.74 -9.08
CA VAL A 267 4.83 -4.43 -7.64
C VAL A 267 3.48 -4.48 -6.93
N ILE A 268 2.44 -3.88 -7.51
CA ILE A 268 1.10 -3.91 -6.91
C ILE A 268 0.53 -5.34 -6.92
N ARG A 269 0.70 -6.11 -8.01
CA ARG A 269 0.24 -7.51 -8.07
C ARG A 269 0.92 -8.43 -7.06
N ALA A 270 2.18 -8.20 -6.75
CA ALA A 270 2.89 -8.98 -5.74
C ALA A 270 2.28 -8.84 -4.33
N SER A 271 1.45 -7.82 -4.10
CA SER A 271 0.73 -7.62 -2.85
C SER A 271 -0.65 -8.31 -2.79
N VAL A 272 -1.03 -9.11 -3.80
CA VAL A 272 -2.25 -9.92 -3.75
C VAL A 272 -2.13 -10.98 -2.65
N GLY A 273 -3.19 -11.17 -1.87
CA GLY A 273 -3.21 -12.18 -0.83
C GLY A 273 -4.62 -12.59 -0.43
N THR A 274 -4.70 -13.45 0.60
CA THR A 274 -5.96 -13.94 1.14
C THR A 274 -6.46 -13.02 2.26
N MET A 275 -7.74 -13.16 2.63
CA MET A 275 -8.30 -12.45 3.77
C MET A 275 -7.57 -12.82 5.07
N ALA A 276 -7.16 -14.09 5.19
CA ALA A 276 -6.42 -14.59 6.34
C ALA A 276 -5.04 -13.95 6.46
N THR A 277 -4.28 -13.83 5.36
CA THR A 277 -2.98 -13.14 5.41
C THR A 277 -3.13 -11.64 5.64
N TRP A 278 -4.23 -11.05 5.18
CA TRP A 278 -4.51 -9.63 5.38
C TRP A 278 -4.88 -9.28 6.83
N LEU A 279 -5.82 -10.02 7.42
CA LEU A 279 -6.28 -9.82 8.80
C LEU A 279 -5.34 -10.43 9.84
N GLY A 280 -4.53 -11.43 9.48
CA GLY A 280 -3.51 -12.01 10.35
C GLY A 280 -4.11 -12.52 11.67
N SER A 281 -3.52 -12.11 12.81
CA SER A 281 -4.01 -12.48 14.14
C SER A 281 -5.42 -11.93 14.47
N LEU A 282 -5.92 -10.93 13.75
CA LEU A 282 -7.24 -10.32 13.97
C LEU A 282 -8.40 -11.21 13.47
N VAL A 283 -8.09 -12.34 12.83
CA VAL A 283 -9.10 -13.32 12.37
C VAL A 283 -9.71 -14.06 13.56
N ALA A 284 -8.89 -14.38 14.57
CA ALA A 284 -9.39 -14.88 15.83
C ALA A 284 -10.11 -13.72 16.53
N GLY A 285 -11.36 -13.92 16.96
CA GLY A 285 -12.07 -12.94 17.79
C GLY A 285 -11.28 -12.60 19.07
N PRO A 286 -11.76 -11.63 19.88
CA PRO A 286 -11.13 -11.35 21.17
C PRO A 286 -10.90 -12.66 21.92
N ARG A 287 -9.65 -12.91 22.34
CA ARG A 287 -9.37 -13.97 23.31
C ARG A 287 -9.93 -13.46 24.62
N ASP A 288 -11.01 -14.10 25.09
CA ASP A 288 -11.60 -13.88 26.41
C ASP A 288 -10.55 -14.04 27.54
#